data_AF-A0AAN7V4E2-F1
#
_entry.id   AF-A0AAN7V4E2-F1
#
_cell.length_a   1.000
_cell.length_b   1.000
_cell.length_c   1.000
_cell.angle_alpha   90.00
_cell.angle_beta   90.00
_cell.angle_gamma   90.00
#
_symmetry.space_group_name_H-M   'P 1'
#
loop_
_entity.id
_entity.type
_entity.pdbx_description
1 polymer ?
#
loop_
_entity_poly.entity_id
_entity_poly.type
_entity_poly.pdbx_seq_one_letter_code
_entity_poly.pdbx_strand_id
1 'polypeptide(L)'
;MSSAMCSILRQLFEQRPELLSSKIQAQFKGRRTLTESFSSLWKIFISAAQQSSSGDIICIIDGLDECKKGDKKKLIAALNLLYYSGSYPKTLNIRFLLTSTPFGHAQRHFQPVGKEVPHINMGIGNQATTDQIFKQMRIVTEDVAQSIRRAFN
;
A
#
# COMPACT_ATOMS: atom_id res chain seq x y z
N MET A 1 3.29 7.81 0.46
CA MET A 1 3.08 6.81 -0.62
C MET A 1 4.19 6.75 -1.65
N SER A 2 4.77 7.87 -2.09
CA SER A 2 5.86 7.85 -3.08
C SER A 2 7.04 6.97 -2.62
N SER A 3 7.44 7.03 -1.33
CA SER A 3 8.49 6.17 -0.77
C SER A 3 8.16 4.67 -0.83
N ALA A 4 6.90 4.29 -0.60
CA ALA A 4 6.45 2.91 -0.72
C ALA A 4 6.54 2.43 -2.17
N MET A 5 6.13 3.26 -3.13
CA MET A 5 6.27 2.95 -4.55
C MET A 5 7.74 2.89 -4.99
N CYS A 6 8.61 3.76 -4.49
CA CYS A 6 10.05 3.65 -4.72
C CYS A 6 10.59 2.31 -4.22
N SER A 7 10.13 1.86 -3.04
CA SER A 7 10.53 0.57 -2.46
C SER A 7 10.05 -0.60 -3.31
N ILE A 8 8.81 -0.59 -3.79
CA ILE A 8 8.27 -1.60 -4.72
C ILE A 8 9.08 -1.65 -6.02
N LEU A 9 9.34 -0.49 -6.64
CA LEU A 9 10.12 -0.43 -7.89
C LEU A 9 11.55 -0.93 -7.69
N ARG A 10 12.19 -0.53 -6.58
CA ARG A 10 13.53 -0.99 -6.25
C ARG A 10 13.56 -2.52 -6.10
N GLN A 11 12.65 -3.08 -5.30
CA GLN A 11 12.55 -4.54 -5.12
C GLN A 11 12.27 -5.26 -6.43
N LEU A 12 11.37 -4.72 -7.27
CA LEU A 12 11.06 -5.28 -8.58
C LEU A 12 12.30 -5.37 -9.46
N PHE A 13 13.09 -4.30 -9.56
CA PHE A 13 14.30 -4.29 -10.40
C PHE A 13 15.48 -5.03 -9.78
N GLU A 14 15.56 -5.14 -8.45
CA GLU A 14 16.54 -6.01 -7.77
C GLU A 14 16.26 -7.49 -8.06
N GLN A 15 14.99 -7.90 -8.03
CA GLN A 15 14.60 -9.29 -8.29
C GLN A 15 14.56 -9.63 -9.78
N ARG A 16 14.21 -8.65 -10.62
CA ARG A 16 14.02 -8.81 -12.07
C ARG A 16 14.74 -7.68 -12.83
N PRO A 17 16.09 -7.69 -12.88
CA PRO A 17 16.86 -6.63 -13.53
C PRO A 17 16.53 -6.46 -15.01
N GLU A 18 16.08 -7.51 -15.69
CA GLU A 18 15.68 -7.48 -17.10
C GLU A 18 14.46 -6.59 -17.36
N LEU A 19 13.65 -6.30 -16.34
CA LEU A 19 12.53 -5.35 -16.46
C LEU A 19 13.02 -3.91 -16.53
N LEU A 20 14.27 -3.61 -16.17
CA LEU A 20 14.87 -2.28 -16.27
C LEU A 20 15.34 -1.97 -17.70
N SER A 21 14.41 -2.04 -18.66
CA SER A 21 14.67 -1.78 -20.08
C SER A 21 15.16 -0.35 -20.34
N SER A 22 15.83 -0.14 -21.47
CA SER A 22 16.32 1.20 -21.89
C SER A 22 15.21 2.26 -21.90
N LYS A 23 13.97 1.86 -22.21
CA LYS A 23 12.79 2.74 -22.15
C LYS A 23 12.47 3.20 -20.72
N ILE A 24 12.58 2.30 -19.74
CA ILE A 24 12.36 2.63 -18.33
C ILE A 24 13.52 3.46 -17.78
N GLN A 25 14.77 3.11 -18.13
CA GLN A 25 15.93 3.91 -17.76
C GLN A 25 15.83 5.36 -18.28
N ALA A 26 15.32 5.55 -19.50
CA ALA A 26 15.07 6.88 -20.06
C ALA A 26 14.01 7.66 -19.25
N GLN A 27 12.98 6.99 -18.71
CA GLN A 27 11.99 7.63 -17.83
C GLN A 27 12.61 8.11 -16.52
N PHE A 28 13.65 7.44 -16.02
CA PHE A 28 14.42 7.87 -14.85
C PHE A 28 15.38 9.02 -15.14
N LYS A 29 16.10 8.98 -16.28
CA LYS A 29 17.13 9.99 -16.62
C LYS A 29 16.56 11.38 -16.90
N GLY A 30 15.31 11.48 -17.37
CA GLY A 30 14.71 12.75 -17.77
C GLY A 30 14.06 13.58 -16.66
N ARG A 31 13.96 13.09 -15.41
CA ARG A 31 13.15 13.76 -14.38
C ARG A 31 13.84 13.78 -13.02
N ARG A 32 14.25 14.98 -12.57
CA ARG A 32 14.85 15.22 -11.26
C ARG A 32 13.96 14.83 -10.06
N THR A 33 12.64 14.83 -10.22
CA THR A 33 11.66 14.65 -9.14
C THR A 33 10.78 13.40 -9.31
N LEU A 34 11.23 12.42 -10.09
CA LEU A 34 10.45 11.21 -10.38
C LEU A 34 10.02 10.46 -9.12
N THR A 35 10.89 10.48 -8.09
CA THR A 35 10.69 9.88 -6.77
C THR A 35 9.68 10.62 -5.90
N GLU A 36 9.29 11.85 -6.27
CA GLU A 36 8.38 12.69 -5.48
C GLU A 36 6.92 12.45 -5.84
N SER A 37 6.64 12.00 -7.08
CA SER A 37 5.28 11.83 -7.58
C SER A 37 4.86 10.36 -7.68
N PHE A 38 3.91 9.95 -6.83
CA PHE A 38 3.23 8.66 -6.90
C PHE A 38 2.76 8.31 -8.31
N SER A 39 2.17 9.26 -9.05
CA SER A 39 1.66 9.02 -10.41
C SER A 39 2.78 8.66 -11.39
N SER A 40 3.94 9.30 -11.28
CA SER A 40 5.09 8.98 -12.12
C SER A 40 5.64 7.59 -11.81
N LEU A 41 5.80 7.26 -10.52
CA LEU A 41 6.26 5.95 -10.09
C LEU A 41 5.28 4.84 -10.49
N TRP A 42 3.98 5.08 -10.36
CA TRP A 42 2.95 4.15 -10.80
C TRP A 42 3.03 3.86 -12.31
N LYS A 43 3.21 4.89 -13.14
CA LYS A 43 3.37 4.70 -14.60
C LYS A 43 4.58 3.85 -14.95
N ILE A 44 5.69 4.03 -14.25
CA ILE A 44 6.90 3.22 -14.44
C ILE A 44 6.65 1.78 -14.02
N PHE A 45 6.02 1.58 -12.87
CA PHE A 45 5.65 0.26 -12.37
C PHE A 45 4.79 -0.50 -13.38
N ILE A 46 3.73 0.14 -13.91
CA ILE A 46 2.89 -0.47 -14.94
C ILE A 46 3.70 -0.75 -16.22
N SER A 47 4.55 0.18 -16.66
CA SER A 47 5.38 -0.04 -17.85
C SER A 47 6.38 -1.18 -17.68
N ALA A 48 6.85 -1.46 -16.46
CA ALA A 48 7.70 -2.61 -16.15
C ALA A 48 6.87 -3.90 -16.19
N ALA A 49 5.72 -3.90 -15.53
CA ALA A 49 4.82 -5.05 -15.44
C ALA A 49 4.17 -5.44 -16.78
N GLN A 50 4.11 -4.53 -17.76
CA GLN A 50 3.61 -4.84 -19.10
C GLN A 50 4.62 -5.56 -19.99
N GLN A 51 5.88 -5.66 -19.58
CA GLN A 51 6.87 -6.40 -20.36
C GLN A 51 6.56 -7.90 -20.33
N SER A 52 6.75 -8.61 -21.44
CA SER A 52 6.48 -10.05 -21.55
C SER A 52 7.28 -10.89 -20.55
N SER A 53 8.44 -10.40 -20.12
CA SER A 53 9.31 -11.02 -19.12
C SER A 53 8.88 -10.80 -17.66
N SER A 54 7.83 -10.02 -17.40
CA SER A 54 7.42 -9.64 -16.04
C SER A 54 6.89 -10.81 -15.20
N GLY A 55 6.18 -11.76 -15.83
CA GLY A 55 5.51 -12.83 -15.11
C GLY A 55 4.49 -12.29 -14.09
N ASP A 56 4.36 -13.00 -12.97
CA ASP A 56 3.45 -12.66 -11.88
C ASP A 56 4.12 -11.70 -10.89
N ILE A 57 3.49 -10.54 -10.68
CA ILE A 57 3.96 -9.56 -9.69
C ILE A 57 2.96 -9.51 -8.53
N ILE A 58 3.41 -9.84 -7.32
CA ILE A 58 2.63 -9.70 -6.09
C ILE A 58 3.22 -8.55 -5.27
N CYS A 59 2.42 -7.51 -5.04
CA CYS A 59 2.78 -6.36 -4.23
C CYS A 59 2.10 -6.47 -2.86
N ILE A 60 2.88 -6.52 -1.79
CA ILE A 60 2.38 -6.49 -0.41
C ILE A 60 2.60 -5.08 0.14
N ILE A 61 1.54 -4.45 0.64
CA ILE A 61 1.60 -3.14 1.29
C ILE A 61 1.16 -3.33 2.74
N ASP A 62 2.13 -3.23 3.64
CA ASP A 62 1.89 -3.35 5.07
C ASP A 62 1.49 -2.01 5.72
N GLY A 63 0.66 -2.05 6.75
CA GLY A 63 0.30 -0.88 7.56
C GLY A 63 -0.39 0.24 6.76
N LEU A 64 -1.33 -0.12 5.86
CA LEU A 64 -2.00 0.87 5.00
C LEU A 64 -2.67 2.00 5.80
N ASP A 65 -3.16 1.73 7.01
CA ASP A 65 -3.78 2.72 7.88
C ASP A 65 -2.82 3.85 8.33
N GLU A 66 -1.50 3.61 8.35
CA GLU A 66 -0.47 4.62 8.65
C GLU A 66 -0.29 5.65 7.52
N CYS A 67 -0.74 5.34 6.30
CA CYS A 67 -0.65 6.26 5.19
C CYS A 67 -1.55 7.49 5.38
N LYS A 68 -1.08 8.66 4.94
CA LYS A 68 -1.90 9.90 4.88
C LYS A 68 -3.16 9.67 4.04
N LYS A 69 -4.30 10.26 4.44
CA LYS A 69 -5.61 10.06 3.76
C LYS A 69 -5.56 10.36 2.25
N GLY A 70 -4.90 11.44 1.84
CA GLY A 70 -4.75 11.79 0.42
C GLY A 70 -3.93 10.76 -0.38
N ASP A 71 -2.93 10.18 0.26
CA ASP A 71 -2.06 9.15 -0.33
C ASP A 71 -2.80 7.81 -0.48
N LYS A 72 -3.60 7.42 0.52
CA LYS A 72 -4.50 6.27 0.43
C LYS A 72 -5.47 6.40 -0.73
N LYS A 73 -6.11 7.56 -0.89
CA LYS A 73 -7.04 7.82 -2.01
C LYS A 73 -6.38 7.66 -3.38
N LYS A 74 -5.14 8.13 -3.53
CA LYS A 74 -4.37 7.98 -4.77
C LYS A 74 -4.09 6.50 -5.09
N LEU A 75 -3.69 5.72 -4.08
CA LEU A 75 -3.49 4.27 -4.24
C LEU A 75 -4.78 3.58 -4.66
N ILE A 76 -5.88 3.82 -3.94
CA ILE A 76 -7.19 3.21 -4.23
C ILE A 76 -7.65 3.56 -5.65
N ALA A 77 -7.53 4.83 -6.07
CA ALA A 77 -7.87 5.24 -7.43
C ALA A 77 -7.02 4.51 -8.49
N ALA A 78 -5.72 4.34 -8.23
CA ALA A 78 -4.82 3.63 -9.13
C ALA A 78 -5.14 2.13 -9.22
N LEU A 79 -5.49 1.49 -8.10
CA LEU A 79 -5.95 0.10 -8.07
C LEU A 79 -7.28 -0.07 -8.80
N ASN A 80 -8.21 0.88 -8.63
CA ASN A 80 -9.47 0.85 -9.36
C ASN A 80 -9.27 0.94 -10.87
N LEU A 81 -8.36 1.82 -11.31
CA LEU A 81 -7.96 1.89 -12.71
C LEU A 81 -7.27 0.60 -13.18
N LEU A 82 -6.46 -0.03 -12.33
CA LEU A 82 -5.78 -1.27 -12.66
C LEU A 82 -6.78 -2.42 -12.93
N TYR A 83 -7.77 -2.58 -12.05
CA TYR A 83 -8.63 -3.76 -12.05
C TYR A 83 -9.98 -3.57 -12.77
N TYR A 84 -10.52 -2.36 -12.82
CA TYR A 84 -11.93 -2.15 -13.21
C TYR A 84 -12.13 -1.22 -14.41
N SER A 85 -11.17 -0.39 -14.79
CA SER A 85 -11.40 0.56 -15.90
C SER A 85 -11.20 -0.03 -17.30
N GLY A 86 -10.65 -1.25 -17.40
CA GLY A 86 -10.24 -1.82 -18.69
C GLY A 86 -9.10 -1.04 -19.37
N SER A 87 -8.46 -0.10 -18.67
CA SER A 87 -7.38 0.73 -19.22
C SER A 87 -6.07 -0.03 -19.42
N TYR A 88 -5.98 -1.28 -18.95
CA TYR A 88 -4.78 -2.09 -19.02
C TYR A 88 -5.07 -3.45 -19.68
N PRO A 89 -4.07 -4.05 -20.37
CA PRO A 89 -4.22 -5.38 -20.97
C PRO A 89 -4.56 -6.44 -19.93
N LYS A 90 -5.44 -7.39 -20.27
CA LYS A 90 -5.78 -8.53 -19.39
C LYS A 90 -4.59 -9.46 -19.10
N THR A 91 -3.53 -9.37 -19.89
CA THR A 91 -2.29 -10.13 -19.70
C THR A 91 -1.43 -9.58 -18.56
N LEU A 92 -1.78 -8.42 -18.00
CA LEU A 92 -1.06 -7.79 -16.90
C LEU A 92 -1.36 -8.54 -15.58
N ASN A 93 -0.45 -9.40 -15.15
CA ASN A 93 -0.64 -10.20 -13.93
C ASN A 93 -0.04 -9.52 -12.70
N ILE A 94 -0.81 -8.58 -12.11
CA ILE A 94 -0.43 -7.88 -10.88
C ILE A 94 -1.47 -8.13 -9.80
N ARG A 95 -1.02 -8.58 -8.62
CA ARG A 95 -1.85 -8.78 -7.43
C ARG A 95 -1.37 -7.89 -6.30
N PHE A 96 -2.30 -7.18 -5.66
CA PHE A 96 -2.00 -6.40 -4.46
C PHE A 96 -2.61 -7.05 -3.21
N LEU A 97 -1.79 -7.25 -2.18
CA LEU A 97 -2.22 -7.59 -0.84
C LEU A 97 -1.99 -6.38 0.06
N LEU A 98 -3.05 -5.91 0.70
CA LEU A 98 -3.01 -4.73 1.56
C LEU A 98 -3.39 -5.16 2.96
N THR A 99 -2.55 -4.88 3.94
CA THR A 99 -2.86 -5.12 5.35
C THR A 99 -3.09 -3.78 6.05
N SER A 100 -3.95 -3.80 7.05
CA SER A 100 -4.18 -2.68 7.95
C SER A 100 -4.50 -3.21 9.34
N THR A 101 -4.28 -2.39 10.36
CA THR A 101 -4.72 -2.75 11.71
C THR A 101 -6.26 -2.89 11.78
N PRO A 102 -6.81 -3.71 12.70
CA PRO A 102 -8.26 -3.93 12.79
C PRO A 102 -9.04 -2.66 13.18
N PHE A 103 -8.35 -1.66 13.76
CA PHE A 103 -8.90 -0.38 14.20
C PHE A 103 -8.61 0.76 13.22
N GLY A 104 -7.79 0.48 12.20
CA GLY A 104 -7.52 1.42 11.14
C GLY A 104 -8.80 1.75 10.41
N HIS A 105 -9.13 3.04 10.27
CA HIS A 105 -10.25 3.55 9.46
C HIS A 105 -10.10 3.23 7.94
N ALA A 106 -9.27 2.26 7.57
CA ALA A 106 -9.05 1.77 6.21
C ALA A 106 -10.34 1.21 5.59
N GLN A 107 -11.20 0.56 6.39
CA GLN A 107 -12.46 -0.03 5.93
C GLN A 107 -13.37 0.95 5.16
N ARG A 108 -13.41 2.24 5.55
CA ARG A 108 -14.28 3.23 4.88
C ARG A 108 -13.76 3.72 3.54
N HIS A 109 -12.49 3.46 3.22
CA HIS A 109 -11.85 4.00 2.01
C HIS A 109 -11.69 2.93 0.92
N PHE A 110 -11.71 1.65 1.27
CA PHE A 110 -11.70 0.52 0.35
C PHE A 110 -13.12 0.03 0.07
N GLN A 111 -13.94 0.88 -0.54
CA GLN A 111 -15.13 0.43 -1.28
C GLN A 111 -14.81 0.57 -2.77
N PRO A 112 -14.30 -0.50 -3.41
CA PRO A 112 -14.16 -0.50 -4.86
C PRO A 112 -15.54 -0.37 -5.49
N VAL A 113 -15.60 0.40 -6.57
CA VAL A 113 -16.83 0.55 -7.35
C VAL A 113 -17.11 -0.77 -8.05
N GLY A 114 -18.05 -1.56 -7.50
CA GLY A 114 -18.78 -2.58 -8.26
C GLY A 114 -18.47 -4.07 -7.99
N LYS A 115 -17.48 -4.45 -7.17
CA LYS A 115 -17.29 -5.85 -6.73
C LYS A 115 -16.74 -5.94 -5.32
N GLU A 116 -17.21 -6.93 -4.55
CA GLU A 116 -16.66 -7.29 -3.25
C GLU A 116 -15.19 -7.69 -3.42
N VAL A 117 -14.28 -6.91 -2.82
CA VAL A 117 -12.88 -7.34 -2.67
C VAL A 117 -12.84 -8.31 -1.50
N PRO A 118 -12.25 -9.52 -1.66
CA PRO A 118 -12.11 -10.47 -0.58
C PRO A 118 -11.38 -9.82 0.60
N HIS A 119 -12.10 -9.61 1.71
CA HIS A 119 -11.56 -9.03 2.92
C HIS A 119 -11.36 -10.14 3.95
N ILE A 120 -10.10 -10.46 4.25
CA ILE A 120 -9.75 -11.44 5.27
C ILE A 120 -9.56 -10.68 6.58
N ASN A 121 -10.47 -10.88 7.54
CA ASN A 121 -10.29 -10.37 8.89
C ASN A 121 -9.40 -11.34 9.68
N MET A 122 -8.14 -10.98 9.88
CA MET A 122 -7.18 -11.75 10.69
C MET A 122 -7.35 -11.44 12.18
N GLY A 123 -8.58 -11.53 12.69
CA GLY A 123 -8.85 -11.37 14.12
C GLY A 123 -8.22 -12.50 14.93
N ILE A 124 -7.41 -12.15 15.93
CA ILE A 124 -7.02 -13.08 16.99
C ILE A 124 -8.32 -13.45 17.74
N GLY A 125 -8.57 -14.76 17.88
CA GLY A 125 -9.87 -15.37 18.16
C GLY A 125 -10.74 -14.76 19.26
N ASN A 126 -12.05 -15.06 19.18
CA ASN A 126 -13.18 -14.59 19.99
C ASN A 126 -13.15 -13.10 20.37
N GLN A 127 -14.18 -12.35 19.95
CA GLN A 127 -14.36 -10.91 20.21
C GLN A 127 -14.06 -10.50 21.68
N ALA A 128 -14.35 -11.38 22.65
CA ALA A 128 -14.05 -11.17 24.06
C ALA A 128 -12.55 -11.09 24.40
N THR A 129 -11.69 -11.87 23.72
CA THR A 129 -10.24 -11.88 23.93
C THR A 129 -9.60 -10.67 23.28
N THR A 130 -10.12 -10.24 22.14
CA THR A 130 -9.70 -9.01 21.47
C THR A 130 -10.03 -7.79 22.35
N ASP A 131 -11.24 -7.70 22.91
CA ASP A 131 -11.64 -6.64 23.85
C ASP A 131 -10.79 -6.58 25.13
N GLN A 132 -10.37 -7.72 25.66
CA GLN A 132 -9.44 -7.78 26.79
C GLN A 132 -8.05 -7.23 26.44
N ILE A 133 -7.53 -7.54 25.25
CA ILE A 133 -6.26 -6.99 24.75
C ILE A 133 -6.39 -5.47 24.55
N PHE A 134 -7.51 -4.97 24.02
CA PHE A 134 -7.75 -3.52 23.86
C PHE A 134 -7.88 -2.78 25.18
N LYS A 135 -8.52 -3.40 26.18
CA LYS A 135 -8.63 -2.81 27.52
C LYS A 135 -7.25 -2.64 28.15
N GLN A 136 -6.34 -3.60 27.96
CA GLN A 136 -4.98 -3.52 28.50
C GLN A 136 -4.12 -2.48 27.78
N MET A 137 -4.24 -2.33 26.45
CA MET A 137 -3.44 -1.36 25.70
C MET A 137 -3.85 0.11 25.94
N ARG A 138 -5.13 0.36 26.22
CA ARG A 138 -5.63 1.72 26.56
C ARG A 138 -5.17 2.19 27.94
N ILE A 139 -5.07 1.28 28.91
CA ILE A 139 -4.63 1.61 30.27
C ILE A 139 -3.17 2.08 30.26
N VAL A 140 -2.30 1.43 29.49
CA VAL A 140 -0.86 1.78 29.43
C VAL A 140 -0.62 3.15 28.78
N THR A 141 -1.45 3.55 27.79
CA THR A 141 -1.32 4.88 27.16
C THR A 141 -1.80 6.01 28.08
N GLU A 142 -2.86 5.79 28.86
CA GLU A 142 -3.34 6.77 29.84
C GLU A 142 -2.39 6.92 31.04
N ASP A 143 -1.81 5.81 31.54
CA ASP A 143 -0.89 5.81 32.68
C ASP A 143 0.48 6.46 32.36
N VAL A 144 1.01 6.22 31.16
CA VAL A 144 2.23 6.90 30.67
C VAL A 144 1.96 8.40 30.46
N ALA A 145 0.79 8.77 29.92
CA ALA A 145 0.42 10.18 29.75
C ALA A 145 0.23 10.90 31.10
N GLN A 146 -0.33 10.22 32.11
CA GLN A 146 -0.50 10.77 33.46
C GLN A 146 0.83 10.88 34.21
N SER A 147 1.73 9.92 34.01
CA SER A 147 3.08 9.92 34.60
C SER A 147 3.95 11.04 34.02
N ILE A 148 3.89 11.27 32.71
CA ILE A 148 4.56 12.42 32.07
C ILE A 148 3.99 13.74 32.60
N ARG A 149 2.66 13.84 32.77
CA ARG A 149 2.02 15.07 33.26
C ARG A 149 2.35 15.41 34.72
N ARG A 150 2.68 14.41 35.54
CA ARG A 150 3.16 14.61 36.93
C ARG A 150 4.64 14.95 37.03
N ALA A 151 5.45 14.59 36.03
CA ALA A 151 6.88 14.89 36.00
C ALA A 151 7.20 16.34 35.54
N PHE A 152 6.21 17.04 34.98
CA PHE A 152 6.34 18.40 34.45
C PHE A 152 5.51 19.46 35.22
N ASN A 153 5.05 19.14 36.42
CA ASN A 153 4.42 20.08 37.37
C ASN A 153 5.22 20.12 38.67
#